data_AF-A0A2S8BPF7-F1
#
_entry.id   AF-A0A2S8BPF7-F1
#
_cell.length_a   1.000
_cell.length_b   1.000
_cell.length_c   1.000
_cell.angle_alpha   90.00
_cell.angle_beta   90.00
_cell.angle_gamma   90.00
#
_symmetry.space_group_name_H-M   'P 1'
#
loop_
_entity.id
_entity.type
_entity.pdbx_description
1 polymer ?
#
loop_
_entity_poly.entity_id
_entity_poly.type
_entity_poly.pdbx_seq_one_letter_code
_entity_poly.pdbx_strand_id
1 'polypeptide(L)' 'MDADVIVVGAGLAGLVAACELVDRGKRVLIVD' A
#
# COMPACT_ATOMS: atom_id res chain seq x y z
N MET A 1 -15.32 -2.88 -0.30
CA MET A 1 -14.01 -2.39 -0.77
C MET A 1 -13.06 -2.76 0.34
N ASP A 2 -12.41 -3.92 0.21
CA ASP A 2 -11.71 -4.53 1.33
C ASP A 2 -10.20 -4.38 1.11
N ALA A 3 -9.58 -3.57 1.97
CA ALA A 3 -8.14 -3.39 2.02
C ALA A 3 -7.68 -3.76 3.43
N ASP A 4 -6.56 -4.48 3.51
CA ASP A 4 -5.93 -4.80 4.78
C ASP A 4 -5.08 -3.60 5.26
N VAL A 5 -4.58 -2.77 4.33
CA VAL A 5 -3.82 -1.55 4.60
C VAL A 5 -4.18 -0.45 3.59
N ILE A 6 -4.26 0.80 4.06
CA ILE A 6 -4.38 1.99 3.22
C ILE A 6 -3.08 2.80 3.32
N VAL A 7 -2.46 3.09 2.17
CA VAL A 7 -1.30 3.99 2.07
C VAL A 7 -1.78 5.32 1.50
N VAL A 8 -1.50 6.40 2.22
CA VAL A 8 -1.85 7.77 1.80
C VAL A 8 -0.60 8.46 1.25
N GLY A 9 -0.67 8.91 0.00
CA GLY A 9 0.43 9.50 -0.76
C GLY A 9 1.16 8.49 -1.65
N ALA A 10 1.21 8.76 -2.96
CA ALA A 10 1.84 7.89 -3.97
C ALA A 10 3.32 8.21 -4.27
N GLY A 11 4.02 8.84 -3.31
CA GLY A 11 5.46 9.10 -3.41
C GLY A 11 6.31 7.83 -3.31
N LEU A 12 7.62 7.96 -3.53
CA LEU A 12 8.56 6.82 -3.53
C LEU A 12 8.49 5.97 -2.26
N ALA A 13 8.41 6.62 -1.09
CA ALA A 13 8.29 5.90 0.19
C ALA A 13 6.96 5.13 0.30
N GLY A 14 5.85 5.74 -0.16
CA GLY A 14 4.53 5.12 -0.12
C GLY A 14 4.45 3.89 -1.04
N LEU A 15 5.03 3.97 -2.24
CA LEU A 15 5.09 2.84 -3.16
C LEU A 15 6.00 1.72 -2.65
N VAL A 16 7.15 2.04 -2.07
CA VAL A 16 8.03 1.03 -1.45
C VAL A 16 7.30 0.31 -0.31
N ALA A 17 6.64 1.07 0.58
CA ALA A 17 5.84 0.48 1.66
C ALA A 17 4.68 -0.39 1.13
N ALA A 18 4.01 0.05 0.06
CA ALA A 18 2.97 -0.74 -0.58
C ALA A 18 3.51 -2.06 -1.15
N CYS A 19 4.67 -2.04 -1.81
CA CYS A 19 5.32 -3.25 -2.32
C CYS A 19 5.69 -4.22 -1.18
N GLU A 20 6.30 -3.74 -0.10
CA GLU A 20 6.64 -4.59 1.05
C GLU A 20 5.40 -5.26 1.68
N LEU A 21 4.28 -4.55 1.72
CA LEU A 21 3.02 -5.07 2.24
C LEU A 21 2.38 -6.09 1.29
N VAL A 22 2.42 -5.83 -0.02
CA VAL A 22 1.96 -6.77 -1.05
C VAL A 22 2.79 -8.05 -1.02
N ASP A 23 4.11 -7.96 -0.87
CA ASP A 23 5.01 -9.13 -0.75
C ASP A 23 4.68 -9.98 0.48
N ARG A 24 4.11 -9.37 1.53
CA ARG A 24 3.58 -10.06 2.72
C ARG A 24 2.14 -10.54 2.55
N GLY A 25 1.59 -10.48 1.34
CA GLY A 25 0.24 -10.94 0.99
C GLY A 25 -0.88 -10.02 1.48
N LYS A 26 -0.59 -8.74 1.74
CA LYS A 26 -1.63 -7.77 2.13
C LYS A 26 -2.29 -7.15 0.91
N ARG A 27 -3.61 -6.96 0.97
CA ARG A 27 -4.36 -6.15 0.01
C ARG A 27 -4.17 -4.68 0.37
N VAL A 28 -3.45 -3.94 -0.47
CA VAL A 28 -3.11 -2.53 -0.24
C VAL A 28 -3.94 -1.64 -1.13
N LEU A 29 -4.56 -0.61 -0.55
CA LEU A 29 -5.21 0.48 -1.27
C LEU A 29 -4.35 1.73 -1.15
N ILE A 30 -3.88 2.26 -2.28
CA ILE A 30 -3.16 3.54 -2.31
C ILE A 30 -4.18 4.63 -2.64
N VAL A 31 -4.17 5.69 -1.86
CA VAL A 31 -4.90 6.93 -2.12
C VAL A 31 -3.89 8.08 -2.13
N ASP A 32 -4.10 9.07 -2.97
CA ASP A 32 -3.30 10.30 -3.00
C ASP A 32 -4.19 11.49 -2.63
#